data_AF-A0A9D7ELV0-F1
#
_entry.id   AF-A0A9D7ELV0-F1
#
_cell.length_a   1.000
_cell.length_b   1.000
_cell.length_c   1.000
_cell.angle_alpha   90.00
_cell.angle_beta   90.00
_cell.angle_gamma   90.00
#
_symmetry.space_group_name_H-M   'P 1'
#
loop_
_entity.id
_entity.type
_entity.pdbx_description
1 polymer ?
#
loop_
_entity_poly.entity_id
_entity_poly.type
_entity_poly.pdbx_seq_one_letter_code
_entity_poly.pdbx_strand_id
1 'polypeptide(L)'
;MTNPDFAVWVKRLFVAFPGLWDWLQSKSLDPIETQGVWRKCLAPYSLDECMTVLDEWSNGTREPFEAYERDKVHLRVRARIEQERDRARKRLELSETSTPYRTKRQGQRDATTVATLMGDRKAVAAGAAEYLKFKLGEIDWPEYVSRREVIMREHGF
;
A
#
# COMPACT_ATOMS: atom_id res chain seq x y z
N MET A 1 7.23 5.40 -22.28
CA MET A 1 7.58 4.24 -23.10
C MET A 1 8.15 4.69 -24.44
N THR A 2 9.24 4.06 -24.90
CA THR A 2 9.86 4.37 -26.19
C THR A 2 9.18 3.61 -27.35
N ASN A 3 9.54 3.93 -28.61
CA ASN A 3 9.05 3.20 -29.79
C ASN A 3 9.38 1.69 -29.77
N PRO A 4 10.63 1.25 -29.51
CA PRO A 4 10.94 -0.17 -29.46
C PRO A 4 10.19 -0.89 -28.34
N ASP A 5 10.05 -0.26 -27.17
CA ASP A 5 9.27 -0.82 -26.06
C ASP A 5 7.79 -1.02 -26.45
N PHE A 6 7.19 -0.03 -27.10
CA PHE A 6 5.81 -0.13 -27.56
C PHE A 6 5.63 -1.27 -28.55
N ALA A 7 6.58 -1.48 -29.47
CA ALA A 7 6.53 -2.59 -30.40
C ALA A 7 6.57 -3.96 -29.69
N VAL A 8 7.40 -4.09 -28.65
CA VAL A 8 7.45 -5.30 -27.81
C VAL A 8 6.11 -5.52 -27.09
N TRP A 9 5.56 -4.46 -26.50
CA TRP A 9 4.29 -4.50 -25.79
C TRP A 9 3.13 -4.90 -26.71
N VAL A 10 3.01 -4.26 -27.88
CA VAL A 10 1.96 -4.57 -28.88
C VAL A 10 2.06 -6.01 -29.37
N LYS A 11 3.28 -6.49 -29.65
CA LYS A 11 3.49 -7.89 -30.05
C LYS A 11 2.95 -8.85 -29.00
N ARG A 12 3.24 -8.62 -27.71
CA ARG A 12 2.75 -9.47 -26.63
C ARG A 12 1.23 -9.34 -26.44
N LEU A 13 0.69 -8.14 -26.58
CA LEU A 13 -0.76 -7.89 -26.54
C LEU A 13 -1.49 -8.74 -27.59
N PHE A 14 -1.04 -8.75 -28.84
CA PHE A 14 -1.69 -9.53 -29.89
C PHE A 14 -1.48 -11.04 -29.75
N VAL A 15 -0.38 -11.48 -29.14
CA VAL A 15 -0.19 -12.90 -28.78
C VAL A 15 -1.17 -13.32 -27.69
N ALA A 16 -1.37 -12.49 -26.66
CA ALA A 16 -2.31 -12.78 -25.58
C ALA A 16 -3.79 -12.65 -26.01
N PHE A 17 -4.08 -11.73 -26.92
CA PHE A 17 -5.44 -11.42 -27.39
C PHE A 17 -5.50 -11.42 -28.93
N PRO A 18 -5.44 -12.59 -29.58
CA PRO A 18 -5.40 -12.68 -31.05
C PRO A 18 -6.63 -12.04 -31.72
N GLY A 19 -7.82 -12.17 -31.12
CA GLY A 19 -9.03 -11.55 -31.64
C GLY A 19 -9.02 -10.01 -31.66
N LEU A 20 -8.09 -9.36 -30.94
CA LEU A 20 -7.88 -7.92 -31.03
C LEU A 20 -7.19 -7.55 -32.35
N TRP A 21 -6.24 -8.38 -32.81
CA TRP A 21 -5.58 -8.18 -34.09
C TRP A 21 -6.56 -8.30 -35.26
N ASP A 22 -7.37 -9.37 -35.25
CA ASP A 22 -8.40 -9.58 -36.27
C ASP A 22 -9.43 -8.45 -36.30
N TRP A 23 -9.82 -7.96 -35.13
CA TRP A 23 -10.69 -6.79 -35.01
C TRP A 23 -10.02 -5.54 -35.57
N LEU A 24 -8.75 -5.30 -35.24
CA LEU A 24 -8.04 -4.12 -35.69
C LEU A 24 -7.94 -4.09 -37.22
N GLN A 25 -7.65 -5.24 -37.85
CA GLN A 25 -7.58 -5.36 -39.31
C GLN A 25 -8.94 -5.23 -40.01
N SER A 26 -10.03 -5.68 -39.37
CA SER A 26 -11.36 -5.72 -40.00
C SER A 26 -12.25 -4.51 -39.71
N LYS A 27 -12.04 -3.82 -38.58
CA LYS A 27 -12.93 -2.75 -38.09
C LYS A 27 -12.25 -1.38 -38.01
N SER A 28 -10.93 -1.31 -37.90
CA SER A 28 -10.25 -0.01 -37.93
C SER A 28 -10.08 0.46 -39.36
N LEU A 29 -10.38 1.74 -39.61
CA LEU A 29 -10.14 2.40 -40.90
C LEU A 29 -8.64 2.51 -41.20
N ASP A 30 -7.84 2.78 -40.16
CA ASP A 30 -6.38 2.84 -40.22
C ASP A 30 -5.78 2.14 -38.98
N PRO A 31 -5.38 0.87 -39.11
CA PRO A 31 -4.72 0.12 -38.04
C PRO A 31 -3.43 0.78 -37.53
N ILE A 32 -2.68 1.47 -38.40
CA ILE A 32 -1.40 2.10 -38.07
C ILE A 32 -1.65 3.37 -37.25
N GLU A 33 -2.55 4.22 -37.70
CA GLU A 33 -2.93 5.42 -36.97
C GLU A 33 -3.54 5.08 -35.60
N THR A 34 -4.38 4.04 -35.55
CA THR A 34 -4.97 3.53 -34.30
C THR A 34 -3.88 3.13 -33.29
N GLN A 35 -2.90 2.34 -33.73
CA GLN A 35 -1.75 2.00 -32.88
C GLN A 35 -0.92 3.25 -32.53
N GLY A 36 -0.86 4.24 -33.42
CA GLY A 36 -0.26 5.55 -33.15
C GLY A 36 -0.92 6.29 -31.99
N VAL A 37 -2.26 6.23 -31.89
CA VAL A 37 -3.03 6.78 -30.76
C VAL A 37 -2.70 6.01 -29.47
N TRP A 38 -2.69 4.69 -29.54
CA TRP A 38 -2.35 3.85 -28.39
C TRP A 38 -0.94 4.17 -27.87
N ARG A 39 0.04 4.31 -28.78
CA ARG A 39 1.41 4.68 -28.46
C ARG A 39 1.48 6.04 -27.77
N LYS A 40 0.80 7.06 -28.29
CA LYS A 40 0.78 8.40 -27.68
C LYS A 40 0.18 8.36 -26.27
N CYS A 41 -0.90 7.61 -26.07
CA CYS A 41 -1.52 7.46 -24.76
C CYS A 41 -0.63 6.74 -23.75
N LEU A 42 0.12 5.73 -24.18
CA LEU A 42 0.98 4.93 -23.30
C LEU A 42 2.41 5.48 -23.15
N ALA A 43 2.74 6.55 -23.87
CA ALA A 43 4.04 7.21 -23.81
C ALA A 43 4.49 7.64 -22.38
N PRO A 44 3.62 8.04 -21.45
CA PRO A 44 4.03 8.41 -20.09
C PRO A 44 4.38 7.24 -19.16
N TYR A 45 4.02 6.00 -19.53
CA TYR A 45 4.18 4.83 -18.66
C TYR A 45 5.42 4.01 -19.04
N SER A 46 5.92 3.19 -18.13
CA SER A 46 7.04 2.29 -18.42
C SER A 46 6.56 1.03 -19.15
N LEU A 47 7.48 0.32 -19.82
CA LEU A 47 7.17 -0.98 -20.43
C LEU A 47 6.71 -1.98 -19.35
N ASP A 48 7.42 -2.03 -18.22
CA ASP A 48 7.15 -2.94 -17.11
C ASP A 48 5.75 -2.76 -16.52
N GLU A 49 5.30 -1.51 -16.35
CA GLU A 49 3.94 -1.20 -15.90
C GLU A 49 2.90 -1.72 -16.90
N CYS A 50 3.12 -1.49 -18.19
CA CYS A 50 2.19 -1.95 -19.24
C CYS A 50 2.17 -3.47 -19.37
N MET A 51 3.31 -4.13 -19.16
CA MET A 51 3.45 -5.60 -19.20
C MET A 51 2.78 -6.25 -17.99
N THR A 52 2.93 -5.66 -16.81
CA THR A 52 2.25 -6.11 -15.59
C THR A 52 0.73 -6.17 -15.80
N VAL A 53 0.15 -5.16 -16.45
CA VAL A 53 -1.30 -5.17 -16.78
C VAL A 53 -1.66 -6.31 -17.74
N LEU A 54 -0.84 -6.57 -18.76
CA LEU A 54 -1.09 -7.69 -19.68
C LEU A 54 -1.00 -9.04 -18.97
N ASP A 55 -0.04 -9.20 -18.06
CA ASP A 55 0.14 -10.43 -17.30
C ASP A 55 -1.02 -10.63 -16.31
N GLU A 56 -1.51 -9.58 -15.66
CA GLU A 56 -2.72 -9.64 -14.83
C GLU A 56 -3.96 -10.10 -15.61
N TRP A 57 -4.13 -9.61 -16.84
CA TRP A 57 -5.22 -10.03 -17.72
C TRP A 57 -5.06 -11.46 -18.23
N SER A 58 -3.85 -11.84 -18.64
CA SER A 58 -3.57 -13.17 -19.19
C SER A 58 -3.67 -14.26 -18.13
N ASN A 59 -3.29 -13.95 -16.88
CA ASN A 59 -3.37 -14.87 -15.76
C ASN A 59 -4.77 -14.95 -15.13
N GLY A 60 -5.73 -14.13 -15.59
CA GLY A 60 -7.07 -14.08 -15.01
C GLY A 60 -7.13 -13.47 -13.60
N THR A 61 -6.03 -12.88 -13.12
CA THR A 61 -6.02 -12.13 -11.86
C THR A 61 -6.97 -10.93 -11.93
N ARG A 62 -7.16 -10.38 -13.15
CA ARG A 62 -8.10 -9.31 -13.42
C ARG A 62 -8.81 -9.51 -14.74
N GLU A 63 -10.03 -8.98 -14.80
CA GLU A 63 -10.82 -9.00 -16.02
C GLU A 63 -10.18 -8.12 -17.10
N PRO A 64 -10.01 -8.63 -18.33
CA PRO A 64 -9.54 -7.85 -19.47
C PRO A 64 -10.65 -6.89 -19.96
N PHE A 65 -10.39 -6.22 -21.08
CA PHE A 65 -11.38 -5.38 -21.75
C PHE A 65 -12.47 -6.22 -22.44
N GLU A 66 -13.67 -5.66 -22.56
CA GLU A 66 -14.78 -6.31 -23.26
C GLU A 66 -14.69 -6.15 -24.79
N ALA A 67 -15.47 -6.94 -25.55
CA ALA A 67 -15.44 -6.92 -27.00
C ALA A 67 -15.77 -5.55 -27.61
N TYR A 68 -16.65 -4.77 -26.97
CA TYR A 68 -16.99 -3.41 -27.39
C TYR A 68 -15.97 -2.35 -26.99
N GLU A 69 -14.96 -2.71 -26.18
CA GLU A 69 -13.91 -1.81 -25.67
C GLU A 69 -12.57 -1.99 -26.40
N ARG A 70 -12.53 -2.79 -27.46
CA ARG A 70 -11.30 -3.11 -28.21
C ARG A 70 -10.59 -1.86 -28.75
N ASP A 71 -11.35 -0.82 -29.10
CA ASP A 71 -10.85 0.49 -29.54
C ASP A 71 -10.18 1.27 -28.39
N LYS A 72 -10.57 0.99 -27.14
CA LYS A 72 -10.17 1.70 -25.91
C LYS A 72 -9.18 0.90 -25.06
N VAL A 73 -8.54 -0.14 -25.59
CA VAL A 73 -7.57 -0.96 -24.85
C VAL A 73 -6.49 -0.12 -24.16
N HIS A 74 -5.96 0.88 -24.85
CA HIS A 74 -4.95 1.82 -24.32
C HIS A 74 -5.44 2.63 -23.11
N LEU A 75 -6.74 3.00 -23.08
CA LEU A 75 -7.34 3.71 -21.94
C LEU A 75 -7.51 2.77 -20.74
N ARG A 76 -7.88 1.51 -20.98
CA ARG A 76 -8.01 0.50 -19.92
C ARG A 76 -6.66 0.23 -19.24
N VAL A 77 -5.59 0.08 -20.04
CA VAL A 77 -4.22 -0.06 -19.52
C VAL A 77 -3.81 1.17 -18.71
N ARG A 78 -4.03 2.37 -19.24
CA ARG A 78 -3.73 3.62 -18.55
C ARG A 78 -4.45 3.72 -17.20
N ALA A 79 -5.77 3.54 -17.18
CA ALA A 79 -6.58 3.63 -15.97
C ALA A 79 -6.11 2.64 -14.90
N ARG A 80 -5.67 1.45 -15.34
CA ARG A 80 -5.15 0.40 -14.47
C ARG A 80 -3.83 0.82 -13.80
N ILE A 81 -2.89 1.36 -14.57
CA ILE A 81 -1.60 1.83 -14.04
C ILE A 81 -1.80 3.00 -13.07
N GLU A 82 -2.64 3.97 -13.43
CA GLU A 82 -2.97 5.10 -12.56
C GLU A 82 -3.58 4.63 -11.23
N GLN A 83 -4.50 3.66 -11.28
CA GLN A 83 -5.09 3.08 -10.07
C GLN A 83 -4.03 2.41 -9.16
N GLU A 84 -3.06 1.68 -9.72
CA GLU A 84 -1.99 1.07 -8.91
C GLU A 84 -1.04 2.12 -8.32
N ARG A 85 -0.67 3.15 -9.09
CA ARG A 85 0.13 4.27 -8.58
C ARG A 85 -0.58 4.99 -7.43
N ASP A 86 -1.87 5.22 -7.55
CA ASP A 86 -2.66 5.87 -6.49
C ASP A 86 -2.78 4.98 -5.25
N ARG A 87 -2.94 3.67 -5.42
CA ARG A 87 -2.91 2.71 -4.30
C ARG A 87 -1.55 2.69 -3.61
N ALA A 88 -0.46 2.70 -4.37
CA ALA A 88 0.89 2.76 -3.82
C ALA A 88 1.12 4.04 -3.02
N ARG A 89 0.70 5.20 -3.56
CA ARG A 89 0.80 6.50 -2.89
C ARG A 89 0.03 6.50 -1.56
N LYS A 90 -1.22 6.04 -1.57
CA LYS A 90 -2.06 5.94 -0.36
C LYS A 90 -1.46 5.01 0.69
N ARG A 91 -0.80 3.92 0.29
CA ARG A 91 -0.10 3.02 1.23
C ARG A 91 1.09 3.72 1.91
N LEU A 92 1.86 4.51 1.15
CA LEU A 92 2.97 5.28 1.70
C LEU A 92 2.47 6.34 2.69
N GLU A 93 1.45 7.12 2.32
CA GLU A 93 0.83 8.13 3.19
C GLU A 93 0.33 7.54 4.52
N LEU A 94 -0.32 6.36 4.47
CA LEU A 94 -0.77 5.64 5.67
C LEU A 94 0.40 5.17 6.54
N SER A 95 1.49 4.72 5.92
CA SER A 95 2.68 4.28 6.64
C SER A 95 3.38 5.42 7.37
N GLU A 96 3.49 6.59 6.73
CA GLU A 96 4.12 7.79 7.30
C GLU A 96 3.26 8.40 8.42
N THR A 97 1.93 8.45 8.21
CA THR A 97 0.98 9.01 9.17
C THR A 97 0.78 8.12 10.40
N SER A 98 0.99 6.80 10.28
CA SER A 98 0.85 5.86 11.41
C SER A 98 1.95 5.98 12.46
N THR A 99 3.05 6.69 12.18
CA THR A 99 4.28 6.62 12.98
C THR A 99 4.31 7.41 14.32
N PRO A 100 3.50 8.46 14.60
CA PRO A 100 3.51 9.09 15.91
C PRO A 100 2.37 8.68 16.87
N TYR A 101 1.32 7.98 16.41
CA TYR A 101 0.16 7.66 17.28
C TYR A 101 0.15 6.24 17.86
N ARG A 102 0.86 5.28 17.27
CA ARG A 102 0.87 3.89 17.77
C ARG A 102 1.61 3.76 19.10
N THR A 103 2.61 4.60 19.36
CA THR A 103 3.35 4.62 20.64
C THR A 103 2.54 5.20 21.80
N LYS A 104 1.56 6.08 21.56
CA LYS A 104 0.71 6.62 22.64
C LYS A 104 -0.39 5.67 23.10
N ARG A 105 -0.97 4.86 22.21
CA ARG A 105 -2.03 3.89 22.58
C ARG A 105 -1.53 2.54 23.06
N GLN A 106 -0.34 2.10 22.63
CA GLN A 106 0.23 0.83 23.11
C GLN A 106 0.66 0.96 24.59
N GLY A 107 1.28 2.08 24.99
CA GLY A 107 1.60 2.34 26.39
C GLY A 107 0.38 2.49 27.31
N GLN A 108 -0.76 2.96 26.79
CA GLN A 108 -2.00 3.08 27.56
C GLN A 108 -2.71 1.73 27.76
N ARG A 109 -2.67 0.82 26.79
CA ARG A 109 -3.26 -0.52 26.95
C ARG A 109 -2.42 -1.42 27.84
N ASP A 110 -1.10 -1.30 27.82
CA ASP A 110 -0.23 -2.07 28.72
C ASP A 110 -0.36 -1.58 30.17
N ALA A 111 -0.51 -0.27 30.40
CA ALA A 111 -0.79 0.27 31.75
C ALA A 111 -2.18 -0.13 32.28
N THR A 112 -3.21 -0.15 31.41
CA THR A 112 -4.59 -0.48 31.83
C THR A 112 -4.78 -1.99 32.07
N THR A 113 -4.04 -2.85 31.35
CA THR A 113 -4.10 -4.30 31.53
C THR A 113 -3.43 -4.72 32.85
N VAL A 114 -2.38 -4.01 33.28
CA VAL A 114 -1.80 -4.19 34.63
C VAL A 114 -2.72 -3.60 35.72
N ALA A 115 -3.39 -2.48 35.44
CA ALA A 115 -4.31 -1.82 36.39
C ALA A 115 -5.59 -2.61 36.73
N THR A 116 -5.99 -3.57 35.88
CA THR A 116 -7.21 -4.36 36.10
C THR A 116 -6.94 -5.64 36.88
N LEU A 117 -5.67 -6.08 36.97
CA LEU A 117 -5.26 -7.28 37.72
C LEU A 117 -4.84 -7.00 39.17
N MET A 118 -4.62 -5.73 39.55
CA MET A 118 -4.19 -5.34 40.89
C MET A 118 -5.27 -4.52 41.58
N GLY A 119 -6.01 -5.14 42.50
CA GLY A 119 -7.12 -4.53 43.26
C GLY A 119 -6.75 -3.35 44.17
N ASP A 120 -5.54 -2.80 44.08
CA ASP A 120 -5.08 -1.64 44.84
C ASP A 120 -4.83 -0.43 43.93
N ARG A 121 -5.82 0.45 43.86
CA ARG A 121 -5.79 1.67 43.03
C ARG A 121 -4.63 2.61 43.39
N LYS A 122 -4.08 2.54 44.61
CA LYS A 122 -2.97 3.39 45.05
C LYS A 122 -1.64 2.95 44.44
N ALA A 123 -1.37 1.64 44.43
CA ALA A 123 -0.18 1.07 43.79
C ALA A 123 -0.12 1.42 42.30
N VAL A 124 -1.29 1.34 41.63
CA VAL A 124 -1.44 1.66 40.20
C VAL A 124 -1.17 3.14 39.93
N ALA A 125 -1.71 4.04 40.75
CA ALA A 125 -1.48 5.48 40.58
C ALA A 125 0.00 5.86 40.81
N ALA A 126 0.63 5.28 41.83
CA ALA A 126 2.05 5.49 42.12
C ALA A 126 2.95 4.94 41.00
N GLY A 127 2.71 3.71 40.53
CA GLY A 127 3.47 3.12 39.44
C GLY A 127 3.30 3.86 38.11
N ALA A 128 2.09 4.35 37.82
CA ALA A 128 1.82 5.17 36.63
C ALA A 128 2.57 6.51 36.67
N ALA A 129 2.66 7.15 37.85
CA ALA A 129 3.38 8.41 38.02
C ALA A 129 4.88 8.25 37.77
N GLU A 130 5.52 7.21 38.32
CA GLU A 130 6.96 6.95 38.09
C GLU A 130 7.26 6.56 36.63
N TYR A 131 6.36 5.81 35.98
CA TYR A 131 6.51 5.50 34.55
C TYR A 131 6.47 6.76 33.68
N LEU A 132 5.65 7.74 34.07
CA LEU A 132 5.52 9.00 33.34
C LEU A 132 6.78 9.85 33.47
N LYS A 133 7.41 9.89 34.66
CA LYS A 133 8.72 10.53 34.89
C LYS A 133 9.81 9.91 34.02
N PHE A 134 9.87 8.58 33.92
CA PHE A 134 10.81 7.89 33.01
C PHE A 134 10.57 8.27 31.55
N LYS A 135 9.30 8.34 31.11
CA LYS A 135 8.95 8.73 29.73
C LYS A 135 9.26 10.19 29.41
N LEU A 136 9.21 11.06 30.39
CA LEU A 136 9.63 12.47 30.26
C LEU A 136 11.15 12.65 30.34
N GLY A 137 11.91 11.58 30.62
CA GLY A 137 13.37 11.63 30.77
C GLY A 137 13.82 12.25 32.09
N GLU A 138 12.93 12.36 33.08
CA GLU A 138 13.26 12.91 34.41
C GLU A 138 14.05 11.91 35.28
N ILE A 139 13.91 10.61 34.99
CA ILE A 139 14.62 9.51 35.64
C ILE A 139 15.08 8.50 34.59
N ASP A 140 16.16 7.78 34.86
CA ASP A 140 16.69 6.75 33.97
C ASP A 140 16.03 5.37 34.19
N TRP A 141 16.40 4.39 33.35
CA TRP A 141 15.80 3.05 33.43
C TRP A 141 16.14 2.28 34.73
N PRO A 142 17.40 2.24 35.19
CA PRO A 142 17.75 1.64 36.49
C PRO A 142 17.00 2.25 37.68
N GLU A 143 16.84 3.57 37.69
CA GLU A 143 16.12 4.30 38.74
C GLU A 143 14.62 3.98 38.71
N TYR A 144 14.00 3.94 37.53
CA TYR A 144 12.61 3.53 37.37
C TYR A 144 12.34 2.12 37.89
N VAL A 145 13.20 1.14 37.55
CA VAL A 145 13.04 -0.26 38.01
C VAL A 145 13.12 -0.34 39.53
N SER A 146 14.10 0.34 40.13
CA SER A 146 14.29 0.37 41.59
C SER A 146 13.07 0.95 42.31
N ARG A 147 12.52 2.07 41.82
CA ARG A 147 11.33 2.70 42.40
C ARG A 147 10.07 1.87 42.23
N ARG A 148 9.92 1.21 41.08
CA ARG A 148 8.81 0.29 40.83
C ARG A 148 8.84 -0.88 41.80
N GLU A 149 10.00 -1.47 42.08
CA GLU A 149 10.11 -2.56 43.05
C GLU A 149 9.72 -2.15 44.47
N VAL A 150 10.05 -0.92 44.89
CA VAL A 150 9.64 -0.39 46.20
C VAL A 150 8.11 -0.29 46.28
N ILE A 151 7.47 0.28 45.25
CA ILE A 151 6.00 0.38 45.17
C ILE A 151 5.35 -1.01 45.24
N MET A 152 5.92 -2.01 44.56
CA MET A 152 5.38 -3.38 44.59
C MET A 152 5.48 -3.99 46.00
N ARG A 153 6.63 -3.83 46.68
CA ARG A 153 6.82 -4.34 48.05
C ARG A 153 5.89 -3.67 49.07
N GLU A 154 5.70 -2.36 48.99
CA GLU A 154 4.83 -1.60 49.90
C GLU A 154 3.35 -2.01 49.80
N HIS A 155 2.95 -2.50 48.63
CA HIS A 155 1.58 -2.92 48.35
C HIS A 155 1.39 -4.45 48.33
N GLY A 156 2.40 -5.23 48.70
CA GLY A 156 2.31 -6.68 48.90
C GLY A 156 2.36 -7.52 47.62
N PHE A 157 3.03 -7.05 46.57
CA PHE A 157 3.22 -7.75 45.29
C PHE A 157 4.65 -8.25 45.07
#